data_AF-A0A7V6YWJ8-F1
#
_entry.id   AF-A0A7V6YWJ8-F1
#
_cell.length_a   1.000
_cell.length_b   1.000
_cell.length_c   1.000
_cell.angle_alpha   90.00
_cell.angle_beta   90.00
_cell.angle_gamma   90.00
#
_symmetry.space_group_name_H-M   'P 1'
#
loop_
_entity.id
_entity.type
_entity.pdbx_description
1 polymer ?
#
loop_
_entity_poly.entity_id
_entity_poly.type
_entity_poly.pdbx_seq_one_letter_code
_entity_poly.pdbx_strand_id
1 'polypeptide(L)'
;MAEIIIYSSTGCPYCEKMKKEFKEWGFNYEERNVTENPAFFEDLHKEGLFSTPVAYINGEAFIGYRPKKMKKALGITDETLANVSVENNENKQTAEDFFKEPTKEILDEVYDFVTIGAGPAGASAAVYAARARLKTIVIDKAPASGTLAITHKIANYPGVPEELTGQELLKKIHVQADQFGATFVRANVLSVDFSDEDIKRLELPEGTIKAKSVFIAVGAKAPGSKIKGEEEFTGRGVSYCSTCDAAFFKDRVVGVVGETEEAVHESLALAKFAKEVMLFVPTNKLKGDATTDELEKLPNIKIYWNHRLKEIQGNKKVEKLIIRDADKNEAEWPVDGVFLYLAGLKPGTDFLNDAVKRDEEGYIIVDEALHTSVDGVFAGGDARRTLIKQAVIAAADGCIAALGADQHVNKRKTMKAQYS
;
A
#
# COMPACT_ATOMS: atom_id res chain seq x y z
N MET A 1 -16.28 14.94 37.34
CA MET A 1 -15.29 14.19 36.52
C MET A 1 -14.96 12.91 37.28
N ALA A 2 -14.82 11.78 36.59
CA ALA A 2 -14.44 10.52 37.24
C ALA A 2 -13.05 10.65 37.86
N GLU A 3 -12.84 10.06 39.04
CA GLU A 3 -11.52 9.97 39.66
C GLU A 3 -10.78 8.77 39.06
N ILE A 4 -9.63 9.03 38.43
CA ILE A 4 -8.88 8.02 37.68
C ILE A 4 -7.43 8.02 38.14
N ILE A 5 -6.95 6.86 38.59
CA ILE A 5 -5.56 6.64 38.99
C ILE A 5 -5.01 5.51 38.13
N ILE A 6 -3.90 5.76 37.43
CA ILE A 6 -3.22 4.77 36.60
C ILE A 6 -1.90 4.41 37.27
N TYR A 7 -1.79 3.16 37.71
CA TYR A 7 -0.51 2.58 38.07
C TYR A 7 0.20 2.06 36.82
N SER A 8 1.35 2.63 36.51
CA SER A 8 2.16 2.35 35.31
C SER A 8 3.55 1.85 35.68
N SER A 9 4.28 1.29 34.72
CA SER A 9 5.71 1.00 34.84
C SER A 9 6.45 1.50 33.59
N THR A 10 7.71 1.88 33.77
CA THR A 10 8.54 2.38 32.67
C THR A 10 8.80 1.26 31.65
N GLY A 11 8.58 1.53 30.36
CA GLY A 11 8.76 0.55 29.29
C GLY A 11 7.57 -0.38 29.04
N CYS A 12 6.46 -0.20 29.76
CA CYS A 12 5.24 -0.99 29.58
C CYS A 12 4.38 -0.44 28.40
N PRO A 13 4.27 -1.15 27.26
CA PRO A 13 3.55 -0.64 26.09
C PRO A 13 2.05 -0.49 26.33
N TYR A 14 1.46 -1.34 27.17
CA TYR A 14 0.05 -1.24 27.55
C TYR A 14 -0.25 -0.11 28.52
N CYS A 15 0.74 0.33 29.30
CA CYS A 15 0.63 1.47 30.20
C CYS A 15 0.56 2.76 29.36
N GLU A 16 1.43 2.89 28.36
CA GLU A 16 1.38 4.02 27.41
C GLU A 16 0.08 4.05 26.60
N LYS A 17 -0.37 2.87 26.12
CA LYS A 17 -1.64 2.77 25.40
C LYS A 17 -2.83 3.19 26.27
N MET A 18 -2.86 2.74 27.53
CA MET A 18 -3.90 3.12 28.48
C MET A 18 -3.91 4.62 28.73
N LYS A 19 -2.75 5.20 29.07
CA LYS A 19 -2.58 6.64 29.30
C LYS A 19 -3.04 7.49 28.11
N LYS A 20 -2.64 7.10 26.90
CA LYS A 20 -3.05 7.77 25.66
C LYS A 20 -4.57 7.75 25.49
N GLU A 21 -5.20 6.60 25.70
CA GLU A 21 -6.65 6.47 25.50
C GLU A 21 -7.49 7.21 26.54
N PHE A 22 -7.08 7.27 27.81
CA PHE A 22 -7.79 8.10 28.79
C PHE A 22 -7.74 9.59 28.41
N LYS A 23 -6.60 10.08 27.88
CA LYS A 23 -6.51 11.44 27.32
C LYS A 23 -7.42 11.62 26.11
N GLU A 24 -7.41 10.67 25.18
CA GLU A 24 -8.28 10.70 23.99
C GLU A 24 -9.76 10.66 24.33
N TRP A 25 -10.14 10.01 25.44
CA TRP A 25 -11.51 9.99 25.94
C TRP A 25 -11.88 11.25 26.73
N GLY A 26 -10.96 12.22 26.83
CA GLY A 26 -11.19 13.49 27.52
C GLY A 26 -11.10 13.40 29.05
N PHE A 27 -10.46 12.37 29.59
CA PHE A 27 -10.32 12.20 31.04
C PHE A 27 -8.89 12.48 31.50
N ASN A 28 -8.80 13.30 32.55
CA ASN A 28 -7.57 13.45 33.32
C ASN A 28 -7.41 12.26 34.27
N TYR A 29 -6.16 11.90 34.55
CA TYR A 29 -5.83 10.85 35.50
C TYR A 29 -4.58 11.24 36.29
N GLU A 30 -4.46 10.68 37.50
CA GLU A 30 -3.23 10.68 38.27
C GLU A 30 -2.37 9.49 37.82
N GLU A 31 -1.10 9.73 37.46
CA GLU A 31 -0.16 8.64 37.17
C GLU A 31 0.65 8.29 38.42
N ARG A 32 0.67 6.99 38.76
CA ARG A 32 1.50 6.41 39.82
C ARG A 32 2.48 5.41 39.20
N ASN A 33 3.63 5.90 38.75
CA ASN A 33 4.64 5.03 38.13
C ASN A 33 5.40 4.24 39.20
N VAL A 34 5.20 2.92 39.20
CA VAL A 34 5.78 2.00 40.19
C VAL A 34 7.28 1.75 39.98
N THR A 35 7.79 2.01 38.77
CA THR A 35 9.22 1.95 38.48
C THR A 35 9.95 3.18 39.02
N GLU A 36 9.28 4.33 39.04
CA GLU A 36 9.86 5.60 39.51
C GLU A 36 9.70 5.79 41.02
N ASN A 37 8.62 5.29 41.61
CA ASN A 37 8.37 5.34 43.05
C ASN A 37 7.90 3.96 43.58
N PRO A 38 8.79 3.20 44.24
CA PRO A 38 8.48 1.87 44.78
C PRO A 38 7.32 1.83 45.78
N ALA A 39 7.01 2.94 46.46
CA ALA A 39 5.89 2.99 47.41
C ALA A 39 4.53 2.70 46.72
N PHE A 40 4.38 3.11 45.46
CA PHE A 40 3.18 2.81 44.67
C PHE A 40 3.05 1.32 44.33
N PHE A 41 4.17 0.61 44.24
CA PHE A 41 4.16 -0.84 44.06
C PHE A 41 3.72 -1.56 45.34
N GLU A 42 4.18 -1.08 46.49
CA GLU A 42 3.75 -1.61 47.80
C GLU A 42 2.25 -1.40 48.03
N ASP A 43 1.70 -0.26 47.60
CA ASP A 43 0.27 0.01 47.69
C ASP A 43 -0.56 -0.97 46.84
N LEU A 44 -0.13 -1.28 45.61
CA LEU A 44 -0.76 -2.33 44.79
C LEU A 44 -0.69 -3.70 45.46
N HIS A 45 0.46 -4.06 46.05
CA HIS A 45 0.66 -5.34 46.71
C HIS A 45 -0.25 -5.54 47.94
N LYS A 46 -0.50 -4.48 48.72
CA LYS A 46 -1.45 -4.52 49.86
C LYS A 46 -2.86 -4.87 49.41
N GLU A 47 -3.23 -4.50 48.18
CA GLU A 47 -4.51 -4.83 47.56
C GLU A 47 -4.49 -6.14 46.75
N GLY A 48 -3.38 -6.91 46.80
CA GLY A 48 -3.24 -8.19 46.11
C GLY A 48 -2.99 -8.07 44.60
N LEU A 49 -2.53 -6.91 44.13
CA LEU A 49 -2.23 -6.64 42.72
C LEU A 49 -0.71 -6.62 42.51
N PHE A 50 -0.23 -7.46 41.59
CA PHE A 50 1.22 -7.70 41.40
C PHE A 50 1.73 -7.28 40.01
N SER A 51 0.96 -6.50 39.26
CA SER A 51 1.29 -6.15 37.86
C SER A 51 0.70 -4.81 37.44
N THR A 52 1.38 -4.11 36.53
CA THR A 52 0.88 -2.92 35.81
C THR A 52 0.54 -3.27 34.34
N PRO A 53 -0.37 -2.55 33.66
CA PRO A 53 -1.11 -1.39 34.17
C PRO A 53 -2.32 -1.78 35.02
N VAL A 54 -2.62 -0.98 36.03
CA VAL A 54 -3.89 -1.03 36.78
C VAL A 54 -4.49 0.37 36.75
N ALA A 55 -5.74 0.48 36.30
CA ALA A 55 -6.49 1.72 36.41
C ALA A 55 -7.55 1.58 37.51
N TYR A 56 -7.61 2.54 38.42
CA TYR A 56 -8.76 2.73 39.28
C TYR A 56 -9.68 3.75 38.63
N ILE A 57 -10.96 3.41 38.48
CA ILE A 57 -11.99 4.33 37.98
C ILE A 57 -13.07 4.40 39.06
N ASN A 58 -13.20 5.55 39.72
CA ASN A 58 -14.12 5.75 40.85
C ASN A 58 -13.97 4.67 41.94
N GLY A 59 -12.73 4.25 42.21
CA GLY A 59 -12.40 3.23 43.21
C GLY A 59 -12.49 1.77 42.74
N GLU A 60 -12.99 1.48 41.53
CA GLU A 60 -12.98 0.13 40.96
C GLU A 60 -11.66 -0.16 40.23
N ALA A 61 -10.99 -1.27 40.57
CA ALA A 61 -9.72 -1.66 39.98
C ALA A 61 -9.89 -2.44 38.66
N PHE A 62 -9.22 -1.97 37.61
CA PHE A 62 -9.16 -2.60 36.29
C PHE A 62 -7.74 -3.10 36.03
N ILE A 63 -7.55 -4.41 36.17
CA ILE A 63 -6.26 -5.07 35.99
C ILE A 63 -6.00 -5.31 34.50
N GLY A 64 -4.90 -4.73 34.01
CA GLY A 64 -4.46 -4.76 32.63
C GLY A 64 -5.26 -3.82 31.72
N TYR A 65 -4.81 -3.70 30.48
CA TYR A 65 -5.44 -2.83 29.49
C TYR A 65 -6.74 -3.45 28.94
N ARG A 66 -7.89 -2.92 29.38
CA ARG A 66 -9.24 -3.44 29.08
C ARG A 66 -10.21 -2.33 28.61
N PRO A 67 -10.00 -1.76 27.42
CA PRO A 67 -10.66 -0.52 26.98
C PRO A 67 -12.19 -0.62 26.96
N LYS A 68 -12.76 -1.76 26.54
CA LYS A 68 -14.22 -1.95 26.52
C LYS A 68 -14.87 -1.88 27.91
N LYS A 69 -14.20 -2.42 28.94
CA LYS A 69 -14.70 -2.39 30.32
C LYS A 69 -14.51 -1.01 30.94
N MET A 70 -13.38 -0.37 30.67
CA MET A 70 -13.06 0.98 31.14
C MET A 70 -14.02 2.03 30.56
N LYS A 71 -14.30 1.97 29.25
CA LYS A 71 -15.30 2.85 28.61
C LYS A 71 -16.67 2.72 29.24
N LYS A 72 -17.09 1.48 29.52
CA LYS A 72 -18.37 1.21 30.19
C LYS A 72 -18.40 1.80 31.61
N ALA A 73 -17.31 1.67 32.37
CA ALA A 73 -17.19 2.23 33.72
C ALA A 73 -17.20 3.76 33.75
N LEU A 74 -16.69 4.39 32.69
CA LEU A 74 -16.69 5.85 32.50
C LEU A 74 -18.01 6.38 31.91
N GLY A 75 -18.98 5.52 31.61
CA GLY A 75 -20.24 5.92 30.97
C GLY A 75 -20.07 6.46 29.55
N ILE A 76 -18.97 6.13 28.86
CA ILE A 76 -18.71 6.57 27.49
C ILE A 76 -19.65 5.81 26.55
N THR A 77 -20.58 6.54 25.92
CA THR A 77 -21.44 6.05 24.84
C THR A 77 -20.87 6.43 23.47
N ASP A 78 -21.34 5.78 22.40
CA ASP A 78 -20.94 6.11 21.02
C ASP A 78 -21.24 7.58 20.66
N GLU A 79 -22.25 8.20 21.28
CA GLU A 79 -22.57 9.63 21.15
C GLU A 79 -21.56 10.55 21.88
N THR A 80 -20.97 10.10 22.99
CA THR A 80 -19.97 10.90 23.73
C THR A 80 -18.63 10.92 22.99
N LEU A 81 -18.30 9.85 22.27
CA LEU A 81 -17.14 9.77 21.38
C LEU A 81 -17.29 10.69 20.16
N ALA A 82 -18.51 10.89 19.67
CA ALA A 82 -18.79 11.83 18.58
C ALA A 82 -18.49 13.28 18.98
N ASN A 83 -18.87 13.71 20.19
CA ASN A 83 -18.61 15.09 20.64
C ASN A 83 -17.14 15.37 20.94
N VAL A 84 -16.39 14.41 21.51
CA VAL A 84 -14.93 14.55 21.72
C VAL A 84 -14.15 14.51 20.39
N SER A 85 -14.68 13.83 19.38
CA SER A 85 -14.08 13.80 18.03
C SER A 85 -14.22 15.10 17.24
N VAL A 86 -15.11 16.02 17.65
CA VAL A 86 -15.28 17.34 17.01
C VAL A 86 -14.23 18.35 17.50
N GLU A 87 -13.79 18.28 18.75
CA GLU A 87 -12.80 19.24 19.31
C GLU A 87 -11.34 18.86 19.02
N ASN A 88 -11.02 17.58 18.79
CA ASN A 88 -9.65 17.13 18.46
C ASN A 88 -9.41 16.93 16.95
N ASN A 89 -10.26 17.51 16.10
CA ASN A 89 -10.30 17.26 14.65
C ASN A 89 -9.28 18.11 13.86
N GLU A 90 -8.03 18.12 14.30
CA GLU A 90 -6.89 18.41 13.42
C GLU A 90 -6.16 17.08 13.18
N ASN A 91 -6.29 16.53 11.97
CA ASN A 91 -5.60 15.35 11.41
C ASN A 91 -6.22 13.94 11.53
N LYS A 92 -7.47 13.77 11.08
CA LYS A 92 -7.91 12.50 10.46
C LYS A 92 -8.61 12.71 9.12
N GLN A 93 -7.90 13.27 8.14
CA GLN A 93 -8.26 13.08 6.73
C GLN A 93 -7.85 11.67 6.28
N THR A 94 -8.67 10.95 5.55
CA THR A 94 -8.29 9.78 4.75
C THR A 94 -7.53 10.25 3.50
N ALA A 95 -6.89 9.34 2.76
CA ALA A 95 -6.36 9.69 1.43
C ALA A 95 -7.47 10.17 0.48
N GLU A 96 -8.73 9.79 0.71
CA GLU A 96 -9.88 10.17 -0.11
C GLU A 96 -10.34 11.60 0.16
N ASP A 97 -10.19 12.11 1.38
CA ASP A 97 -10.69 13.45 1.77
C ASP A 97 -9.94 14.61 1.08
N PHE A 98 -8.85 14.31 0.38
CA PHE A 98 -8.04 15.29 -0.33
C PHE A 98 -8.31 15.35 -1.85
N PHE A 99 -8.83 14.27 -2.45
CA PHE A 99 -9.09 14.23 -3.89
C PHE A 99 -10.37 15.01 -4.21
N LYS A 100 -10.27 15.93 -5.18
CA LYS A 100 -11.39 16.76 -5.63
C LYS A 100 -12.04 16.13 -6.86
N GLU A 101 -13.31 16.43 -7.08
CA GLU A 101 -13.97 16.14 -8.36
C GLU A 101 -13.50 17.13 -9.44
N PRO A 102 -13.46 16.75 -10.74
CA PRO A 102 -13.10 17.67 -11.82
C PRO A 102 -14.15 18.78 -11.95
N THR A 103 -13.80 20.00 -11.54
CA THR A 103 -14.66 21.17 -11.74
C THR A 103 -14.38 21.84 -13.09
N LYS A 104 -15.26 22.74 -13.51
CA LYS A 104 -15.05 23.51 -14.75
C LYS A 104 -13.75 24.32 -14.70
N GLU A 105 -13.43 24.90 -13.54
CA GLU A 105 -12.18 25.66 -13.34
C GLU A 105 -10.94 24.79 -13.52
N ILE A 106 -11.00 23.50 -13.14
CA ILE A 106 -9.91 22.54 -13.36
C ILE A 106 -9.77 22.23 -14.87
N LEU A 107 -10.89 22.09 -15.58
CA LEU A 107 -10.91 21.69 -16.99
C LEU A 107 -10.54 22.85 -17.95
N ASP A 108 -10.80 24.10 -17.57
CA ASP A 108 -10.50 25.28 -18.40
C ASP A 108 -9.00 25.66 -18.38
N GLU A 109 -8.21 25.02 -17.52
CA GLU A 109 -6.79 25.33 -17.30
C GLU A 109 -5.84 24.55 -18.22
N VAL A 110 -4.61 25.07 -18.34
CA VAL A 110 -3.49 24.34 -18.96
C VAL A 110 -2.45 24.07 -17.88
N TYR A 111 -2.20 22.80 -17.62
CA TYR A 111 -1.22 22.37 -16.63
C TYR A 111 0.18 22.30 -17.25
N ASP A 112 1.20 22.61 -16.46
CA ASP A 112 2.56 22.35 -16.87
C ASP A 112 2.86 20.85 -16.84
N PHE A 113 2.33 20.16 -15.82
CA PHE A 113 2.56 18.75 -15.61
C PHE A 113 1.30 18.03 -15.11
N VAL A 114 0.91 16.97 -15.81
CA VAL A 114 -0.14 16.04 -15.39
C VAL A 114 0.47 14.69 -15.06
N THR A 115 0.08 14.12 -13.93
CA THR A 115 0.35 12.72 -13.63
C THR A 115 -0.93 11.89 -13.72
N ILE A 116 -0.89 10.76 -14.42
CA ILE A 116 -1.96 9.76 -14.45
C ILE A 116 -1.61 8.62 -13.49
N GLY A 117 -2.27 8.59 -12.34
CA GLY A 117 -2.03 7.66 -11.23
C GLY A 117 -1.39 8.35 -10.02
N ALA A 118 -1.89 8.07 -8.82
CA ALA A 118 -1.45 8.65 -7.55
C ALA A 118 -0.75 7.63 -6.64
N GLY A 119 -0.24 6.53 -7.19
CA GLY A 119 0.66 5.62 -6.48
C GLY A 119 2.01 6.28 -6.15
N PRO A 120 3.01 5.52 -5.64
CA PRO A 120 4.31 6.09 -5.23
C PRO A 120 5.01 6.89 -6.32
N ALA A 121 4.97 6.40 -7.57
CA ALA A 121 5.55 7.10 -8.71
C ALA A 121 4.87 8.45 -8.93
N GLY A 122 3.54 8.46 -9.07
CA GLY A 122 2.82 9.69 -9.35
C GLY A 122 2.83 10.69 -8.20
N ALA A 123 2.68 10.20 -6.98
CA ALA A 123 2.74 11.03 -5.78
C ALA A 123 4.13 11.67 -5.61
N SER A 124 5.22 10.91 -5.84
CA SER A 124 6.57 11.46 -5.79
C SER A 124 6.81 12.48 -6.92
N ALA A 125 6.35 12.18 -8.14
CA ALA A 125 6.44 13.14 -9.25
C ALA A 125 5.76 14.46 -8.92
N ALA A 126 4.58 14.40 -8.29
CA ALA A 126 3.84 15.58 -7.86
C ALA A 126 4.62 16.42 -6.84
N VAL A 127 5.29 15.80 -5.87
CA VAL A 127 6.18 16.51 -4.92
C VAL A 127 7.25 17.30 -5.67
N TYR A 128 7.97 16.66 -6.59
CA TYR A 128 9.08 17.31 -7.30
C TYR A 128 8.60 18.39 -8.28
N ALA A 129 7.55 18.12 -9.05
CA ALA A 129 6.99 19.06 -10.02
C ALA A 129 6.42 20.31 -9.33
N ALA A 130 5.66 20.14 -8.24
CA ALA A 130 5.12 21.27 -7.47
C ALA A 130 6.25 22.10 -6.81
N ARG A 131 7.30 21.46 -6.28
CA ARG A 131 8.49 22.16 -5.75
C ARG A 131 9.23 22.95 -6.82
N ALA A 132 9.25 22.46 -8.05
CA ALA A 132 9.79 23.17 -9.21
C ALA A 132 8.87 24.30 -9.71
N ARG A 133 7.73 24.54 -9.04
CA ARG A 133 6.69 25.51 -9.40
C ARG A 133 6.01 25.23 -10.74
N LEU A 134 5.97 23.98 -11.17
CA LEU A 134 5.12 23.57 -12.28
C LEU A 134 3.68 23.50 -11.79
N LYS A 135 2.74 24.07 -12.56
CA LYS A 135 1.32 23.90 -12.31
C LYS A 135 0.96 22.42 -12.49
N THR A 136 0.78 21.72 -11.37
CA THR A 136 0.75 20.26 -11.30
C THR A 136 -0.62 19.73 -10.90
N ILE A 137 -1.12 18.75 -11.65
CA ILE A 137 -2.32 17.98 -11.30
C ILE A 137 -2.04 16.48 -11.36
N VAL A 138 -2.59 15.75 -10.39
CA VAL A 138 -2.55 14.29 -10.29
C VAL A 138 -3.96 13.76 -10.46
N ILE A 139 -4.15 12.88 -11.44
CA ILE A 139 -5.45 12.28 -11.75
C ILE A 139 -5.40 10.80 -11.34
N ASP A 140 -6.29 10.37 -10.46
CA ASP A 140 -6.40 8.96 -10.08
C ASP A 140 -7.87 8.52 -10.03
N LYS A 141 -8.18 7.39 -10.66
CA LYS A 141 -9.55 6.87 -10.74
C LYS A 141 -10.05 6.27 -9.43
N ALA A 142 -9.15 5.74 -8.61
CA ALA A 142 -9.48 5.01 -7.40
C ALA A 142 -8.28 4.99 -6.42
N PRO A 143 -8.02 6.11 -5.71
CA PRO A 143 -6.83 6.30 -4.87
C PRO A 143 -6.65 5.23 -3.77
N ALA A 144 -7.76 4.69 -3.26
CA ALA A 144 -7.74 3.66 -2.21
C ALA A 144 -7.46 2.24 -2.74
N SER A 145 -7.42 2.03 -4.06
CA SER A 145 -7.41 0.70 -4.69
C SER A 145 -6.10 0.30 -5.39
N GLY A 146 -5.13 1.23 -5.43
CA GLY A 146 -3.81 0.96 -6.00
C GLY A 146 -3.05 -0.12 -5.22
N THR A 147 -2.09 -0.79 -5.87
CA THR A 147 -1.32 -1.92 -5.28
C THR A 147 -0.73 -1.60 -3.92
N LEU A 148 -0.11 -0.42 -3.78
CA LEU A 148 0.39 0.00 -2.47
C LEU A 148 -0.75 0.33 -1.50
N ALA A 149 -1.81 1.01 -1.95
CA ALA A 149 -2.91 1.42 -1.09
C ALA A 149 -3.59 0.24 -0.37
N ILE A 150 -3.69 -0.93 -1.01
CA ILE A 150 -4.27 -2.13 -0.39
C ILE A 150 -3.27 -2.93 0.47
N THR A 151 -2.02 -2.49 0.55
CA THR A 151 -0.97 -3.17 1.33
C THR A 151 -1.15 -2.84 2.81
N HIS A 152 -1.27 -3.87 3.65
CA HIS A 152 -1.54 -3.71 5.08
C HIS A 152 -0.31 -3.33 5.89
N LYS A 153 0.89 -3.62 5.37
CA LYS A 153 2.13 -3.40 6.10
C LYS A 153 3.30 -3.08 5.16
N ILE A 154 3.98 -1.99 5.44
CA ILE A 154 5.19 -1.52 4.79
C ILE A 154 6.27 -1.40 5.86
N ALA A 155 7.39 -2.07 5.61
CA ALA A 155 8.55 -2.07 6.50
C ALA A 155 9.88 -1.83 5.75
N ASN A 156 9.81 -1.58 4.43
CA ASN A 156 10.98 -1.50 3.55
C ASN A 156 11.09 -0.15 2.81
N TYR A 157 10.31 0.86 3.20
CA TYR A 157 10.43 2.21 2.64
C TYR A 157 11.43 3.03 3.46
N PRO A 158 12.58 3.45 2.89
CA PRO A 158 13.62 4.14 3.64
C PRO A 158 13.13 5.44 4.28
N GLY A 159 13.62 5.72 5.49
CA GLY A 159 13.22 6.91 6.25
C GLY A 159 11.88 6.79 6.99
N VAL A 160 11.21 5.63 6.90
CA VAL A 160 9.99 5.30 7.64
C VAL A 160 10.31 4.14 8.60
N PRO A 161 10.76 4.42 9.83
CA PRO A 161 11.14 3.39 10.80
C PRO A 161 9.92 2.69 11.42
N GLU A 162 8.76 3.35 11.44
CA GLU A 162 7.51 2.76 11.92
C GLU A 162 6.86 1.83 10.88
N GLU A 163 6.11 0.84 11.35
CA GLU A 163 5.28 0.02 10.47
C GLU A 163 4.04 0.82 10.05
N LEU A 164 3.90 1.09 8.75
CA LEU A 164 2.74 1.79 8.17
C LEU A 164 1.95 0.85 7.26
N THR A 165 0.64 1.08 7.17
CA THR A 165 -0.13 0.62 6.01
C THR A 165 0.32 1.38 4.76
N GLY A 166 0.08 0.82 3.58
CA GLY A 166 0.38 1.49 2.32
C GLY A 166 -0.48 2.74 2.10
N GLN A 167 -1.71 2.80 2.62
CA GLN A 167 -2.52 4.02 2.61
C GLN A 167 -1.91 5.13 3.45
N GLU A 168 -1.39 4.80 4.65
CA GLU A 168 -0.74 5.79 5.52
C GLU A 168 0.52 6.36 4.87
N LEU A 169 1.34 5.50 4.23
CA LEU A 169 2.51 5.96 3.50
C LEU A 169 2.12 6.86 2.31
N LEU A 170 1.16 6.45 1.48
CA LEU A 170 0.69 7.25 0.36
C LEU A 170 0.14 8.60 0.81
N LYS A 171 -0.67 8.62 1.87
CA LYS A 171 -1.22 9.85 2.44
C LYS A 171 -0.10 10.81 2.85
N LYS A 172 0.98 10.32 3.48
CA LYS A 172 2.13 11.17 3.83
C LYS A 172 2.74 11.83 2.59
N ILE A 173 2.90 11.09 1.50
CA ILE A 173 3.45 11.62 0.24
C ILE A 173 2.46 12.59 -0.44
N HIS A 174 1.16 12.28 -0.45
CA HIS A 174 0.12 13.14 -1.02
C HIS A 174 0.04 14.49 -0.30
N VAL A 175 0.02 14.48 1.04
CA VAL A 175 0.02 15.71 1.85
C VAL A 175 1.28 16.55 1.56
N GLN A 176 2.44 15.90 1.40
CA GLN A 176 3.65 16.62 1.03
C GLN A 176 3.53 17.29 -0.34
N ALA A 177 2.97 16.62 -1.34
CA ALA A 177 2.78 17.18 -2.68
C ALA A 177 1.77 18.34 -2.68
N ASP A 178 0.64 18.19 -1.97
CA ASP A 178 -0.37 19.24 -1.79
C ASP A 178 0.21 20.49 -1.14
N GLN A 179 1.00 20.33 -0.07
CA GLN A 179 1.65 21.46 0.60
C GLN A 179 2.58 22.27 -0.32
N PHE A 180 3.09 21.66 -1.40
CA PHE A 180 3.86 22.36 -2.43
C PHE A 180 2.99 22.92 -3.58
N GLY A 181 1.69 22.64 -3.59
CA GLY A 181 0.71 23.18 -4.54
C GLY A 181 0.22 22.20 -5.60
N ALA A 182 0.47 20.90 -5.46
CA ALA A 182 -0.11 19.91 -6.38
C ALA A 182 -1.62 19.75 -6.15
N THR A 183 -2.40 19.71 -7.23
CA THR A 183 -3.84 19.43 -7.15
C THR A 183 -4.09 17.95 -7.40
N PHE A 184 -4.91 17.29 -6.58
CA PHE A 184 -5.29 15.91 -6.79
C PHE A 184 -6.78 15.82 -7.15
N VAL A 185 -7.07 15.07 -8.20
CA VAL A 185 -8.41 14.92 -8.76
C VAL A 185 -8.76 13.45 -8.91
N ARG A 186 -9.95 13.10 -8.45
CA ARG A 186 -10.52 11.78 -8.65
C ARG A 186 -11.22 11.76 -10.00
N ALA A 187 -10.61 11.11 -10.99
CA ALA A 187 -11.21 10.94 -12.30
C ALA A 187 -10.56 9.78 -13.06
N ASN A 188 -11.30 9.26 -14.04
CA ASN A 188 -10.80 8.20 -14.91
C ASN A 188 -10.37 8.79 -16.26
N VAL A 189 -9.12 8.58 -16.65
CA VAL A 189 -8.66 8.92 -18.00
C VAL A 189 -9.15 7.84 -18.97
N LEU A 190 -10.01 8.22 -19.90
CA LEU A 190 -10.64 7.33 -20.89
C LEU A 190 -9.76 7.14 -22.12
N SER A 191 -9.12 8.22 -22.58
CA SER A 191 -8.20 8.22 -23.70
C SER A 191 -7.27 9.43 -23.63
N VAL A 192 -6.24 9.43 -24.48
CA VAL A 192 -5.29 10.54 -24.61
C VAL A 192 -5.05 10.89 -26.09
N ASP A 193 -4.70 12.15 -26.34
CA ASP A 193 -4.19 12.63 -27.64
C ASP A 193 -2.90 13.41 -27.40
N PHE A 194 -1.79 12.86 -27.92
CA PHE A 194 -0.45 13.43 -27.83
C PHE A 194 0.10 13.86 -29.19
N SER A 195 -0.75 14.00 -30.21
CA SER A 195 -0.35 14.38 -31.57
C SER A 195 0.16 15.82 -31.67
N ASP A 196 -0.29 16.69 -30.78
CA ASP A 196 0.13 18.10 -30.66
C ASP A 196 1.45 18.20 -29.90
N GLU A 197 2.40 18.93 -30.45
CA GLU A 197 3.78 19.03 -29.94
C GLU A 197 3.83 19.71 -28.57
N ASP A 198 3.09 20.80 -28.39
CA ASP A 198 3.14 21.63 -27.19
C ASP A 198 2.05 21.26 -26.15
N ILE A 199 0.89 20.72 -26.58
CA ILE A 199 -0.26 20.47 -25.69
C ILE A 199 -0.80 19.04 -25.81
N LYS A 200 -0.65 18.27 -24.74
CA LYS A 200 -1.21 16.94 -24.54
C LYS A 200 -2.63 17.05 -24.00
N ARG A 201 -3.55 16.21 -24.51
CA ARG A 201 -4.96 16.18 -24.10
C ARG A 201 -5.31 14.84 -23.47
N LEU A 202 -6.02 14.89 -22.35
CA LEU A 202 -6.49 13.73 -21.61
C LEU A 202 -8.01 13.82 -21.48
N GLU A 203 -8.71 12.84 -22.05
CA GLU A 203 -10.17 12.80 -22.03
C GLU A 203 -10.66 12.10 -20.77
N LEU A 204 -11.48 12.81 -19.99
CA LEU A 204 -12.19 12.33 -18.81
C LEU A 204 -13.70 12.27 -19.12
N PRO A 205 -14.51 11.55 -18.34
CA PRO A 205 -15.97 11.65 -18.43
C PRO A 205 -16.49 13.08 -18.26
N GLU A 206 -15.81 13.88 -17.44
CA GLU A 206 -16.21 15.24 -17.06
C GLU A 206 -15.76 16.31 -18.06
N GLY A 207 -14.79 15.98 -18.93
CA GLY A 207 -14.22 16.90 -19.93
C GLY A 207 -12.75 16.61 -20.22
N THR A 208 -12.07 17.57 -20.83
CA THR A 208 -10.68 17.39 -21.30
C THR A 208 -9.70 18.16 -20.41
N ILE A 209 -8.66 17.49 -19.91
CA ILE A 209 -7.50 18.13 -19.28
C ILE A 209 -6.43 18.40 -20.35
N LYS A 210 -5.81 19.59 -20.28
CA LYS A 210 -4.72 20.00 -21.17
C LYS A 210 -3.42 20.15 -20.40
N ALA A 211 -2.31 19.66 -20.97
CA ALA A 211 -1.02 19.70 -20.31
C ALA A 211 0.15 19.91 -21.27
N LYS A 212 1.21 20.57 -20.81
CA LYS A 212 2.46 20.65 -21.57
C LYS A 212 3.27 19.35 -21.48
N SER A 213 3.23 18.70 -20.31
CA SER A 213 3.90 17.42 -20.08
C SER A 213 3.00 16.45 -19.30
N VAL A 214 3.17 15.15 -19.57
CA VAL A 214 2.38 14.07 -18.96
C VAL A 214 3.31 12.99 -18.42
N PHE A 215 3.03 12.49 -17.22
CA PHE A 215 3.65 11.31 -16.65
C PHE A 215 2.62 10.20 -16.41
N ILE A 216 2.83 9.05 -17.05
CA ILE A 216 1.96 7.89 -16.95
C ILE A 216 2.49 6.98 -15.82
N ALA A 217 1.81 7.01 -14.68
CA ALA A 217 2.18 6.33 -13.44
C ALA A 217 1.06 5.38 -12.95
N VAL A 218 0.39 4.73 -13.89
CA VAL A 218 -0.82 3.90 -13.65
C VAL A 218 -0.56 2.57 -12.95
N GLY A 219 0.73 2.24 -12.73
CA GLY A 219 1.17 0.99 -12.13
C GLY A 219 0.75 -0.25 -12.93
N ALA A 220 0.83 -1.41 -12.27
CA ALA A 220 0.33 -2.67 -12.78
C ALA A 220 -0.51 -3.37 -11.71
N LYS A 221 -1.55 -4.07 -12.15
CA LYS A 221 -2.43 -4.84 -11.27
C LYS A 221 -2.59 -6.24 -11.85
N ALA A 222 -2.72 -7.23 -10.97
CA ALA A 222 -3.17 -8.55 -11.40
C ALA A 222 -4.54 -8.38 -12.08
N PRO A 223 -4.75 -8.97 -13.27
CA PRO A 223 -6.09 -9.09 -13.83
C PRO A 223 -7.02 -9.60 -12.74
N GLY A 224 -8.12 -8.90 -12.49
CA GLY A 224 -9.05 -9.25 -11.40
C GLY A 224 -9.39 -10.73 -11.48
N SER A 225 -8.90 -11.49 -10.50
CA SER A 225 -9.12 -12.92 -10.46
C SER A 225 -10.52 -13.17 -9.87
N LYS A 226 -11.27 -14.07 -10.52
CA LYS A 226 -12.58 -14.52 -10.03
C LYS A 226 -12.45 -15.55 -8.91
N ILE A 227 -11.28 -15.68 -8.26
CA ILE A 227 -11.05 -16.66 -7.20
C ILE A 227 -11.78 -16.21 -5.94
N LYS A 228 -12.75 -17.02 -5.52
CA LYS A 228 -13.49 -16.80 -4.28
C LYS A 228 -12.52 -16.80 -3.08
N GLY A 229 -12.67 -15.81 -2.20
CA GLY A 229 -11.83 -15.61 -1.03
C GLY A 229 -10.55 -14.78 -1.27
N GLU A 230 -10.17 -14.49 -2.51
CA GLU A 230 -8.97 -13.68 -2.81
C GLU A 230 -9.06 -12.28 -2.22
N GLU A 231 -10.10 -11.52 -2.59
CA GLU A 231 -10.31 -10.16 -2.09
C GLU A 231 -10.51 -10.14 -0.57
N GLU A 232 -11.28 -11.11 -0.05
CA GLU A 232 -11.55 -11.25 1.37
C GLU A 232 -10.26 -11.44 2.17
N PHE A 233 -9.38 -12.34 1.76
CA PHE A 233 -8.17 -12.67 2.52
C PHE A 233 -6.92 -11.90 2.09
N THR A 234 -7.04 -10.91 1.20
CA THR A 234 -5.94 -10.01 0.81
C THR A 234 -5.34 -9.32 2.03
N GLY A 235 -4.04 -9.55 2.26
CA GLY A 235 -3.28 -9.10 3.44
C GLY A 235 -3.64 -9.78 4.76
N ARG A 236 -4.55 -10.76 4.72
CA ARG A 236 -4.87 -11.69 5.82
C ARG A 236 -4.44 -13.11 5.46
N GLY A 237 -3.35 -13.24 4.71
CA GLY A 237 -2.78 -14.51 4.24
C GLY A 237 -2.74 -14.64 2.72
N VAL A 238 -3.45 -13.81 1.95
CA VAL A 238 -3.24 -13.68 0.50
C VAL A 238 -2.26 -12.55 0.24
N SER A 239 -1.21 -12.82 -0.54
CA SER A 239 -0.20 -11.85 -0.95
C SER A 239 0.11 -11.95 -2.45
N TYR A 240 0.72 -10.90 -2.98
CA TYR A 240 1.21 -10.79 -4.36
C TYR A 240 2.70 -10.41 -4.41
N CYS A 241 3.38 -10.35 -3.26
CA CYS A 241 4.77 -9.91 -3.17
C CYS A 241 5.51 -10.72 -2.09
N SER A 242 6.30 -11.71 -2.49
CA SER A 242 7.11 -12.49 -1.55
C SER A 242 8.18 -11.62 -0.88
N THR A 243 8.80 -10.72 -1.64
CA THR A 243 9.82 -9.79 -1.10
C THR A 243 9.28 -8.96 0.06
N CYS A 244 7.99 -8.61 0.02
CA CYS A 244 7.31 -7.79 1.02
C CYS A 244 6.92 -8.63 2.24
N ASP A 245 6.30 -9.80 2.00
CA ASP A 245 5.57 -10.52 3.04
C ASP A 245 6.22 -11.82 3.52
N ALA A 246 7.22 -12.36 2.82
CA ALA A 246 7.81 -13.68 3.11
C ALA A 246 8.31 -13.80 4.56
N ALA A 247 8.88 -12.73 5.12
CA ALA A 247 9.38 -12.72 6.50
C ALA A 247 8.28 -13.00 7.54
N PHE A 248 7.02 -12.65 7.27
CA PHE A 248 5.88 -12.93 8.16
C PHE A 248 5.45 -14.40 8.13
N PHE A 249 5.87 -15.15 7.12
CA PHE A 249 5.62 -16.58 6.98
C PHE A 249 6.80 -17.45 7.43
N LYS A 250 7.66 -16.89 8.30
CA LYS A 250 8.75 -17.66 8.92
C LYS A 250 8.22 -18.90 9.64
N ASP A 251 8.79 -20.06 9.32
CA ASP A 251 8.40 -21.37 9.87
C ASP A 251 6.94 -21.78 9.56
N ARG A 252 6.34 -21.20 8.52
CA ARG A 252 4.96 -21.47 8.07
C ARG A 252 4.90 -22.27 6.76
N VAL A 253 3.75 -22.88 6.48
CA VAL A 253 3.47 -23.54 5.21
C VAL A 253 2.78 -22.55 4.29
N VAL A 254 3.32 -22.30 3.10
CA VAL A 254 2.75 -21.34 2.15
C VAL A 254 2.47 -21.99 0.80
N GLY A 255 1.36 -21.60 0.18
CA GLY A 255 1.07 -21.90 -1.22
C GLY A 255 1.60 -20.81 -2.14
N VAL A 256 2.15 -21.17 -3.28
CA VAL A 256 2.42 -20.26 -4.40
C VAL A 256 1.60 -20.76 -5.58
N VAL A 257 0.89 -19.87 -6.26
CA VAL A 257 0.06 -20.26 -7.41
C VAL A 257 0.47 -19.45 -8.62
N GLY A 258 1.03 -20.10 -9.63
CA GLY A 258 1.51 -19.42 -10.84
C GLY A 258 2.18 -20.37 -11.83
N GLU A 259 2.40 -19.88 -13.05
CA GLU A 259 3.02 -20.64 -14.14
C GLU A 259 4.07 -19.81 -14.91
N THR A 260 4.61 -18.76 -14.30
CA THR A 260 5.57 -17.82 -14.91
C THR A 260 6.93 -17.88 -14.23
N GLU A 261 7.95 -17.27 -14.84
CA GLU A 261 9.27 -17.08 -14.23
C GLU A 261 9.19 -16.34 -12.88
N GLU A 262 8.28 -15.37 -12.77
CA GLU A 262 7.98 -14.66 -11.52
C GLU A 262 7.58 -15.64 -10.41
N ALA A 263 6.66 -16.57 -10.68
CA ALA A 263 6.24 -17.57 -9.69
C ALA A 263 7.41 -18.45 -9.21
N VAL A 264 8.37 -18.74 -10.10
CA VAL A 264 9.59 -19.50 -9.76
C VAL A 264 10.49 -18.68 -8.85
N HIS A 265 10.83 -17.45 -9.23
CA HIS A 265 11.70 -16.57 -8.44
C HIS A 265 11.11 -16.27 -7.05
N GLU A 266 9.82 -16.02 -6.98
CA GLU A 266 9.13 -15.72 -5.73
C GLU A 266 9.04 -16.97 -4.82
N SER A 267 8.92 -18.17 -5.40
CA SER A 267 9.02 -19.43 -4.65
C SER A 267 10.42 -19.64 -4.05
N LEU A 268 11.48 -19.35 -4.80
CA LEU A 268 12.87 -19.38 -4.30
C LEU A 268 13.07 -18.39 -3.14
N ALA A 269 12.50 -17.19 -3.24
CA ALA A 269 12.56 -16.20 -2.19
C ALA A 269 11.84 -16.67 -0.92
N LEU A 270 10.63 -17.22 -1.05
CA LEU A 270 9.84 -17.75 0.06
C LEU A 270 10.52 -18.91 0.79
N ALA A 271 11.22 -19.78 0.06
CA ALA A 271 11.88 -20.95 0.63
C ALA A 271 13.01 -20.60 1.62
N LYS A 272 13.49 -19.35 1.64
CA LYS A 272 14.45 -18.86 2.63
C LYS A 272 13.81 -18.62 4.01
N PHE A 273 12.49 -18.46 4.08
CA PHE A 273 11.76 -18.11 5.30
C PHE A 273 10.75 -19.18 5.71
N ALA A 274 10.01 -19.73 4.76
CA ALA A 274 8.92 -20.66 5.00
C ALA A 274 9.44 -22.07 5.38
N LYS A 275 8.65 -22.76 6.22
CA LYS A 275 8.87 -24.17 6.56
C LYS A 275 8.69 -25.06 5.33
N GLU A 276 7.67 -24.78 4.53
CA GLU A 276 7.36 -25.50 3.29
C GLU A 276 6.68 -24.55 2.29
N VAL A 277 7.09 -24.64 1.03
CA VAL A 277 6.52 -23.90 -0.10
C VAL A 277 5.89 -24.89 -1.08
N MET A 278 4.59 -24.76 -1.31
CA MET A 278 3.85 -25.58 -2.27
C MET A 278 3.55 -24.75 -3.52
N LEU A 279 4.30 -24.99 -4.61
CA LEU A 279 4.06 -24.33 -5.88
C LEU A 279 3.02 -25.09 -6.70
N PHE A 280 1.82 -24.52 -6.85
CA PHE A 280 0.74 -25.03 -7.65
C PHE A 280 0.77 -24.41 -9.05
N VAL A 281 1.13 -25.23 -10.04
CA VAL A 281 1.17 -24.83 -11.45
C VAL A 281 -0.13 -25.31 -12.13
N PRO A 282 -0.96 -24.41 -12.68
CA PRO A 282 -2.26 -24.77 -13.26
C PRO A 282 -2.18 -25.60 -14.56
N THR A 283 -0.99 -25.74 -15.13
CA THR A 283 -0.69 -26.44 -16.40
C THR A 283 0.41 -27.48 -16.18
N ASN A 284 0.78 -28.22 -17.23
CA ASN A 284 1.83 -29.23 -17.19
C ASN A 284 3.23 -28.70 -17.54
N LYS A 285 3.38 -27.38 -17.71
CA LYS A 285 4.64 -26.70 -18.03
C LYS A 285 4.58 -25.23 -17.61
N LEU A 286 5.72 -24.59 -17.39
CA LEU A 286 5.78 -23.14 -17.21
C LEU A 286 5.59 -22.41 -18.57
N LYS A 287 5.21 -21.13 -18.50
CA LYS A 287 5.18 -20.21 -19.63
C LYS A 287 6.58 -19.65 -19.91
N GLY A 288 6.85 -19.38 -21.19
CA GLY A 288 8.13 -18.85 -21.64
C GLY A 288 9.26 -19.86 -21.46
N ASP A 289 10.46 -19.34 -21.20
CA ASP A 289 11.70 -20.11 -21.02
C ASP A 289 11.98 -20.45 -19.53
N ALA A 290 11.00 -20.25 -18.64
CA ALA A 290 11.16 -20.49 -17.22
C ALA A 290 11.39 -21.98 -16.90
N THR A 291 12.23 -22.25 -15.89
CA THR A 291 12.60 -23.62 -15.46
C THR A 291 12.40 -23.83 -13.96
N THR A 292 12.24 -25.08 -13.53
CA THR A 292 12.09 -25.45 -12.11
C THR A 292 13.36 -26.02 -11.49
N ASP A 293 14.45 -26.09 -12.25
CA ASP A 293 15.70 -26.75 -11.87
C ASP A 293 16.27 -26.28 -10.52
N GLU A 294 16.14 -24.99 -10.20
CA GLU A 294 16.61 -24.45 -8.92
C GLU A 294 15.67 -24.79 -7.76
N LEU A 295 14.35 -24.83 -8.01
CA LEU A 295 13.35 -25.19 -7.01
C LEU A 295 13.47 -26.66 -6.60
N GLU A 296 13.72 -27.54 -7.57
CA GLU A 296 13.83 -29.00 -7.35
C GLU A 296 15.02 -29.39 -6.47
N LYS A 297 16.03 -28.51 -6.35
CA LYS A 297 17.18 -28.70 -5.47
C LYS A 297 16.86 -28.38 -4.00
N LEU A 298 15.73 -27.72 -3.72
CA LEU A 298 15.37 -27.27 -2.38
C LEU A 298 14.43 -28.26 -1.68
N PRO A 299 14.80 -28.79 -0.50
CA PRO A 299 14.05 -29.85 0.18
C PRO A 299 12.72 -29.39 0.77
N ASN A 300 12.53 -28.07 0.93
CA ASN A 300 11.31 -27.46 1.47
C ASN A 300 10.38 -26.91 0.40
N ILE A 301 10.63 -27.20 -0.89
CA ILE A 301 9.73 -26.84 -1.99
C ILE A 301 9.12 -28.10 -2.60
N LYS A 302 7.83 -28.09 -2.86
CA LYS A 302 7.12 -29.11 -3.64
C LYS A 302 6.36 -28.47 -4.78
N ILE A 303 6.50 -29.04 -5.98
CA ILE A 303 5.87 -28.54 -7.20
C ILE A 303 4.72 -29.48 -7.57
N TYR A 304 3.54 -28.90 -7.77
CA TYR A 304 2.31 -29.60 -8.12
C TYR A 304 1.82 -29.13 -9.49
N TRP A 305 2.06 -29.94 -10.52
CA TRP A 305 1.65 -29.67 -11.90
C TRP A 305 0.18 -30.00 -12.13
N ASN A 306 -0.47 -29.28 -13.05
CA ASN A 306 -1.91 -29.42 -13.32
C ASN A 306 -2.80 -29.21 -12.08
N HIS A 307 -2.38 -28.35 -11.16
CA HIS A 307 -3.11 -28.02 -9.94
C HIS A 307 -3.57 -26.57 -10.00
N ARG A 308 -4.89 -26.38 -10.11
CA ARG A 308 -5.51 -25.05 -10.26
C ARG A 308 -6.19 -24.61 -8.99
N LEU A 309 -5.85 -23.42 -8.51
CA LEU A 309 -6.57 -22.78 -7.40
C LEU A 309 -8.03 -22.46 -7.80
N LYS A 310 -8.96 -22.89 -6.94
CA LYS A 310 -10.41 -22.66 -7.11
C LYS A 310 -10.96 -21.66 -6.11
N GLU A 311 -10.55 -21.79 -4.86
CA GLU A 311 -11.06 -20.98 -3.75
C GLU A 311 -10.02 -20.90 -2.63
N ILE A 312 -10.01 -19.79 -1.92
CA ILE A 312 -9.20 -19.53 -0.73
C ILE A 312 -10.16 -19.49 0.45
N GLN A 313 -9.90 -20.29 1.49
CA GLN A 313 -10.80 -20.41 2.64
C GLN A 313 -10.08 -20.16 3.97
N GLY A 314 -10.84 -19.64 4.92
CA GLY A 314 -10.41 -19.37 6.29
C GLY A 314 -11.49 -18.60 7.05
N ASN A 315 -11.23 -18.31 8.32
CA ASN A 315 -12.14 -17.50 9.15
C ASN A 315 -11.65 -16.05 9.24
N LYS A 316 -10.59 -15.81 10.02
CA LYS A 316 -10.00 -14.47 10.17
C LYS A 316 -8.81 -14.23 9.24
N LYS A 317 -8.20 -15.31 8.77
CA LYS A 317 -7.02 -15.36 7.91
C LYS A 317 -7.10 -16.63 7.05
N VAL A 318 -6.26 -16.73 6.03
CA VAL A 318 -6.13 -17.95 5.21
C VAL A 318 -5.78 -19.15 6.10
N GLU A 319 -6.48 -20.27 5.88
CA GLU A 319 -6.23 -21.55 6.56
C GLU A 319 -6.07 -22.71 5.57
N LYS A 320 -6.67 -22.61 4.37
CA LYS A 320 -6.58 -23.64 3.34
C LYS A 320 -6.91 -23.12 1.94
N LEU A 321 -6.44 -23.86 0.94
CA LEU A 321 -6.77 -23.67 -0.47
C LEU A 321 -7.64 -24.83 -0.95
N ILE A 322 -8.59 -24.53 -1.82
CA ILE A 322 -9.29 -25.54 -2.61
C ILE A 322 -8.59 -25.62 -3.97
N ILE A 323 -7.93 -26.75 -4.22
CA ILE A 323 -7.17 -26.98 -5.45
C ILE A 323 -7.87 -28.07 -6.25
N ARG A 324 -8.02 -27.83 -7.55
CA ARG A 324 -8.51 -28.81 -8.51
C ARG A 324 -7.34 -29.42 -9.28
N ASP A 325 -7.23 -30.74 -9.28
CA ASP A 325 -6.21 -31.49 -10.03
C ASP A 325 -6.60 -31.72 -11.51
N ALA A 326 -5.74 -32.44 -12.25
CA ALA A 326 -5.95 -32.79 -13.66
C ALA A 326 -7.20 -33.66 -13.90
N ASP A 327 -7.53 -34.51 -12.93
CA ASP A 327 -8.67 -35.43 -12.96
C ASP A 327 -9.98 -34.75 -12.53
N LYS A 328 -9.93 -33.44 -12.26
CA LYS A 328 -11.03 -32.58 -11.79
C LYS A 328 -11.48 -32.89 -10.36
N ASN A 329 -10.68 -33.61 -9.58
CA ASN A 329 -10.94 -33.76 -8.16
C ASN A 329 -10.58 -32.45 -7.44
N GLU A 330 -11.37 -32.10 -6.45
CA GLU A 330 -11.10 -30.95 -5.58
C GLU A 330 -10.70 -31.45 -4.20
N ALA A 331 -9.60 -30.91 -3.68
CA ALA A 331 -9.07 -31.25 -2.37
C ALA A 331 -8.73 -30.00 -1.58
N GLU A 332 -8.75 -30.14 -0.25
CA GLU A 332 -8.34 -29.10 0.68
C GLU A 332 -6.85 -29.20 0.96
N TRP A 333 -6.14 -28.08 0.84
CA TRP A 333 -4.71 -27.96 1.06
C TRP A 333 -4.44 -26.97 2.19
N PRO A 334 -4.10 -27.44 3.41
CA PRO A 334 -3.82 -26.56 4.54
C PRO A 334 -2.61 -25.67 4.26
N VAL A 335 -2.77 -24.36 4.46
CA VAL A 335 -1.70 -23.36 4.33
C VAL A 335 -1.90 -22.25 5.34
N ASP A 336 -0.81 -21.61 5.77
CA ASP A 336 -0.84 -20.40 6.58
C ASP A 336 -0.99 -19.13 5.71
N GLY A 337 -0.70 -19.22 4.40
CA GLY A 337 -0.84 -18.14 3.43
C GLY A 337 -0.66 -18.61 1.98
N VAL A 338 -1.02 -17.75 1.03
CA VAL A 338 -0.94 -18.00 -0.42
C VAL A 338 -0.44 -16.77 -1.17
N PHE A 339 0.48 -17.00 -2.10
CA PHE A 339 1.04 -15.99 -2.99
C PHE A 339 0.57 -16.25 -4.43
N LEU A 340 -0.05 -15.24 -5.05
CA LEU A 340 -0.72 -15.39 -6.35
C LEU A 340 0.05 -14.72 -7.49
N TYR A 341 0.50 -15.50 -8.47
CA TYR A 341 1.23 -15.10 -9.68
C TYR A 341 0.60 -15.75 -10.93
N LEU A 342 -0.73 -15.70 -11.04
CA LEU A 342 -1.52 -16.47 -12.02
C LEU A 342 -1.54 -15.90 -13.44
N ALA A 343 -1.39 -14.59 -13.62
CA ALA A 343 -1.54 -13.94 -14.92
C ALA A 343 -0.46 -12.87 -15.19
N GLY A 344 0.51 -12.73 -14.30
CA GLY A 344 1.37 -11.54 -14.21
C GLY A 344 0.57 -10.29 -13.85
N LEU A 345 1.25 -9.28 -13.30
CA LEU A 345 0.66 -7.94 -13.20
C LEU A 345 0.61 -7.36 -14.63
N LYS A 346 -0.55 -6.85 -15.04
CA LYS A 346 -0.68 -6.10 -16.30
C LYS A 346 -0.70 -4.60 -16.02
N PRO A 347 0.01 -3.79 -16.81
CA PRO A 347 0.00 -2.34 -16.66
C PRO A 347 -1.37 -1.78 -17.05
N GLY A 348 -1.81 -0.72 -16.35
CA GLY A 348 -3.13 -0.10 -16.56
C GLY A 348 -3.21 0.79 -17.80
N THR A 349 -2.70 0.34 -18.95
CA THR A 349 -2.30 1.16 -20.11
C THR A 349 -3.26 1.11 -21.30
N ASP A 350 -4.42 0.47 -21.17
CA ASP A 350 -5.34 0.25 -22.30
C ASP A 350 -5.85 1.56 -22.91
N PHE A 351 -6.09 2.59 -22.09
CA PHE A 351 -6.55 3.91 -22.50
C PHE A 351 -5.58 4.65 -23.45
N LEU A 352 -4.33 4.20 -23.54
CA LEU A 352 -3.31 4.82 -24.39
C LEU A 352 -3.51 4.51 -25.87
N ASN A 353 -4.21 3.43 -26.23
CA ASN A 353 -4.29 2.93 -27.61
C ASN A 353 -2.89 2.96 -28.26
N ASP A 354 -2.72 3.63 -29.40
CA ASP A 354 -1.44 3.74 -30.11
C ASP A 354 -0.66 5.04 -29.81
N ALA A 355 -1.06 5.80 -28.77
CA ALA A 355 -0.46 7.09 -28.45
C ALA A 355 1.01 6.99 -28.02
N VAL A 356 1.43 5.86 -27.44
CA VAL A 356 2.83 5.58 -27.07
C VAL A 356 3.20 4.13 -27.39
N LYS A 357 4.48 3.88 -27.68
CA LYS A 357 4.99 2.52 -27.90
C LYS A 357 4.91 1.67 -26.63
N ARG A 358 4.38 0.46 -26.77
CA ARG A 358 4.24 -0.54 -25.71
C ARG A 358 4.82 -1.88 -26.17
N ASP A 359 5.26 -2.71 -25.25
CA ASP A 359 5.63 -4.10 -25.54
C ASP A 359 4.38 -4.99 -25.70
N GLU A 360 4.58 -6.26 -26.06
CA GLU A 360 3.49 -7.22 -26.31
C GLU A 360 2.61 -7.50 -25.08
N GLU A 361 3.12 -7.25 -23.87
CA GLU A 361 2.39 -7.42 -22.62
C GLU A 361 1.72 -6.11 -22.14
N GLY A 362 1.93 -5.01 -22.86
CA GLY A 362 1.32 -3.70 -22.64
C GLY A 362 2.19 -2.73 -21.85
N TYR A 363 3.41 -3.08 -21.44
CA TYR A 363 4.27 -2.16 -20.70
C TYR A 363 4.77 -1.04 -21.61
N ILE A 364 4.80 0.18 -21.08
CA ILE A 364 5.28 1.34 -21.85
C ILE A 364 6.80 1.22 -22.01
N ILE A 365 7.26 1.36 -23.25
CA ILE A 365 8.68 1.37 -23.59
C ILE A 365 9.22 2.77 -23.30
N VAL A 366 10.26 2.83 -22.48
CA VAL A 366 10.92 4.09 -22.10
C VAL A 366 12.44 3.99 -22.20
N ASP A 367 13.11 5.13 -22.31
CA ASP A 367 14.56 5.24 -22.16
C ASP A 367 14.99 5.33 -20.68
N GLU A 368 16.29 5.50 -20.42
CA GLU A 368 16.84 5.62 -19.06
C GLU A 368 16.34 6.85 -18.29
N ALA A 369 15.94 7.91 -19.01
CA ALA A 369 15.38 9.13 -18.46
C ALA A 369 13.84 9.10 -18.41
N LEU A 370 13.24 7.92 -18.64
CA LEU A 370 11.81 7.65 -18.62
C LEU A 370 11.01 8.34 -19.74
N HIS A 371 11.66 8.82 -20.80
CA HIS A 371 10.95 9.31 -21.98
C HIS A 371 10.25 8.17 -22.69
N THR A 372 9.00 8.40 -23.10
CA THR A 372 8.28 7.49 -23.99
C THR A 372 8.66 7.77 -25.45
N SER A 373 7.93 7.16 -26.39
CA SER A 373 8.06 7.48 -27.82
C SER A 373 7.56 8.88 -28.22
N VAL A 374 6.98 9.65 -27.30
CA VAL A 374 6.44 10.99 -27.55
C VAL A 374 7.13 12.02 -26.64
N ASP A 375 7.61 13.11 -27.22
CA ASP A 375 8.26 14.18 -26.46
C ASP A 375 7.28 14.84 -25.47
N GLY A 376 7.79 15.17 -24.30
CA GLY A 376 7.02 15.69 -23.17
C GLY A 376 6.16 14.63 -22.45
N VAL A 377 6.17 13.37 -22.89
CA VAL A 377 5.43 12.26 -22.27
C VAL A 377 6.41 11.25 -21.66
N PHE A 378 6.23 11.01 -20.36
CA PHE A 378 7.05 10.13 -19.54
C PHE A 378 6.22 8.96 -19.00
N ALA A 379 6.87 7.85 -18.64
CA ALA A 379 6.20 6.75 -17.95
C ALA A 379 7.11 6.06 -16.94
N GLY A 380 6.56 5.62 -15.81
CA GLY A 380 7.37 5.13 -14.69
C GLY A 380 6.58 4.37 -13.63
N GLY A 381 7.31 3.85 -12.64
CA GLY A 381 6.79 2.86 -11.73
C GLY A 381 6.43 1.57 -12.47
N ASP A 382 5.36 0.92 -12.03
CA ASP A 382 5.03 -0.40 -12.57
C ASP A 382 4.33 -0.35 -13.94
N ALA A 383 4.12 0.83 -14.52
CA ALA A 383 3.61 1.00 -15.88
C ALA A 383 4.64 0.66 -16.99
N ARG A 384 5.93 0.64 -16.64
CA ARG A 384 7.03 0.20 -17.52
C ARG A 384 7.59 -1.15 -17.07
N ARG A 385 8.27 -1.87 -17.96
CA ARG A 385 8.91 -3.14 -17.59
C ARG A 385 10.15 -2.85 -16.74
N THR A 386 10.18 -3.43 -15.54
CA THR A 386 11.33 -3.41 -14.64
C THR A 386 11.49 -4.78 -14.03
N LEU A 387 12.73 -5.17 -13.73
CA LEU A 387 13.00 -6.43 -13.02
C LEU A 387 12.49 -6.40 -11.58
N ILE A 388 12.48 -5.22 -10.97
CA ILE A 388 12.13 -5.03 -9.56
C ILE A 388 10.94 -4.06 -9.47
N LYS A 389 9.90 -4.47 -8.73
CA LYS A 389 8.64 -3.75 -8.53
C LYS A 389 8.52 -3.39 -7.05
N GLN A 390 8.92 -2.16 -6.68
CA GLN A 390 8.97 -1.71 -5.28
C GLN A 390 8.57 -0.24 -5.18
N ALA A 391 7.93 0.13 -4.06
CA ALA A 391 7.44 1.49 -3.84
C ALA A 391 8.55 2.56 -3.91
N VAL A 392 9.74 2.26 -3.38
CA VAL A 392 10.90 3.17 -3.42
C VAL A 392 11.44 3.37 -4.85
N ILE A 393 11.43 2.32 -5.67
CA ILE A 393 11.85 2.40 -7.08
C ILE A 393 10.82 3.20 -7.88
N ALA A 394 9.54 2.92 -7.66
CA ALA A 394 8.47 3.69 -8.28
C ALA A 394 8.55 5.18 -7.90
N ALA A 395 8.80 5.50 -6.62
CA ALA A 395 9.00 6.88 -6.18
C ALA A 395 10.21 7.54 -6.86
N ALA A 396 11.32 6.82 -7.03
CA ALA A 396 12.49 7.33 -7.76
C ALA A 396 12.16 7.65 -9.22
N ASP A 397 11.38 6.81 -9.90
CA ASP A 397 10.90 7.10 -11.25
C ASP A 397 10.07 8.40 -11.31
N GLY A 398 9.25 8.64 -10.28
CA GLY A 398 8.48 9.88 -10.16
C GLY A 398 9.37 11.13 -10.12
N CYS A 399 10.46 11.08 -9.35
CA CYS A 399 11.46 12.14 -9.30
C CYS A 399 12.08 12.39 -10.69
N ILE A 400 12.55 11.32 -11.35
CA ILE A 400 13.18 11.40 -12.68
C ILE A 400 12.22 12.05 -13.68
N ALA A 401 10.97 11.58 -13.75
CA ALA A 401 9.96 12.10 -14.67
C ALA A 401 9.61 13.57 -14.41
N ALA A 402 9.49 13.98 -13.15
CA ALA A 402 9.20 15.37 -12.81
C ALA A 402 10.34 16.33 -13.21
N LEU A 403 11.60 15.90 -13.08
CA LEU A 403 12.75 16.69 -13.52
C LEU A 403 12.87 16.75 -15.05
N GLY A 404 12.56 15.65 -15.74
CA GLY A 404 12.43 15.63 -17.20
C GLY A 404 11.32 16.55 -17.69
N ALA A 405 10.16 16.53 -17.02
CA ALA A 405 9.05 17.45 -17.31
C ALA A 405 9.43 18.91 -17.08
N ASP A 406 10.12 19.25 -15.97
CA ASP A 406 10.63 20.61 -15.73
C ASP A 406 11.58 21.08 -16.83
N GLN A 407 12.44 20.18 -17.33
CA GLN A 407 13.30 20.47 -18.47
C GLN A 407 12.47 20.76 -19.74
N HIS A 408 11.53 19.88 -20.07
CA HIS A 408 10.68 19.97 -21.25
C HIS A 408 9.81 21.25 -21.23
N VAL A 409 9.07 21.48 -20.15
CA VAL A 409 8.19 22.65 -19.98
C VAL A 409 8.96 23.96 -20.09
N ASN A 410 10.17 24.03 -19.52
CA ASN A 410 11.01 25.23 -19.58
C ASN A 410 11.90 25.28 -20.83
N LYS A 411 11.75 24.35 -21.78
CA LYS A 411 12.50 24.26 -23.04
C LYS A 411 14.03 24.32 -22.82
N ARG A 412 14.52 23.67 -21.76
CA ARG A 412 15.95 23.65 -21.41
C ARG A 412 16.67 22.63 -22.29
N LYS A 413 17.79 23.04 -22.91
CA LYS A 413 18.56 22.18 -23.82
C LYS A 413 19.21 20.96 -23.16
N THR A 414 19.50 21.02 -21.86
CA THR A 414 20.22 19.96 -21.13
C THR A 414 19.70 19.83 -19.71
N MET A 415 19.52 18.60 -19.24
CA MET A 415 19.44 18.31 -17.81
C MET A 415 20.77 18.61 -17.13
N LYS A 416 20.73 19.33 -16.02
CA LYS A 416 21.90 19.55 -15.17
C LYS A 416 21.88 18.49 -14.07
N ALA A 417 23.04 17.88 -13.81
CA ALA A 417 23.20 16.99 -12.67
C ALA A 417 22.81 17.74 -11.38
N GLN A 418 21.91 17.13 -10.61
CA GLN A 418 21.53 17.59 -9.27
C GLN A 418 22.18 16.64 -8.27
N TYR A 419 23.01 17.16 -7.38
CA TYR A 419 23.69 16.37 -6.36
C TYR A 419 22.84 16.37 -5.08
N SER A 420 22.72 15.20 -4.45
CA SER A 420 21.97 14.95 -3.21
C SER A 420 22.74 15.36 -1.97
#